data_AF-A0A2H6LMA8-F1
#
_entry.id   AF-A0A2H6LMA8-F1
#
_cell.length_a   1.000
_cell.length_b   1.000
_cell.length_c   1.000
_cell.angle_alpha   90.00
_cell.angle_beta   90.00
_cell.angle_gamma   90.00
#
_symmetry.space_group_name_H-M   'P 1'
#
loop_
_entity.id
_entity.type
_entity.pdbx_description
1 polymer ?
#
loop_
_entity_poly.entity_id
_entity_poly.type
_entity_poly.pdbx_seq_one_letter_code
_entity_poly.pdbx_strand_id
1 'polypeptide(L)'
;MTTAQIFILTEYGEIPPIDYFAGQLNQVFMNILTNAIDAINDFNSRFKFAKIKLNLNKVTIKNFIENCQLKISIADHDKGMSEETKHKIFDHLFTTKYVGNGTGLGIAIARQIVE
;
A
#
# COMPACT_ATOMS: atom_id res chain seq x y z
N MET A 1 -3.98 21.60 10.77
CA MET A 1 -4.45 20.20 10.83
C MET A 1 -3.24 19.34 11.09
N THR A 2 -3.19 18.63 12.21
CA THR A 2 -2.05 17.77 12.56
C THR A 2 -2.14 16.52 11.68
N THR A 3 -1.37 16.45 10.61
CA THR A 3 -1.19 15.21 9.85
C THR A 3 -0.54 14.19 10.79
N ALA A 4 -1.19 13.06 10.99
CA ALA A 4 -0.66 12.02 11.85
C ALA A 4 0.65 11.50 11.24
N GLN A 5 1.70 11.38 12.05
CA GLN A 5 2.97 10.81 11.60
C GLN A 5 2.75 9.33 11.25
N ILE A 6 3.19 8.93 10.06
CA ILE A 6 3.20 7.54 9.61
C ILE A 6 4.64 7.04 9.70
N PHE A 7 4.82 5.91 10.38
CA PHE A 7 6.11 5.27 10.56
C PHE A 7 6.30 4.20 9.49
N ILE A 8 7.46 4.23 8.82
CA ILE A 8 7.87 3.18 7.89
C ILE A 8 8.81 2.23 8.63
N LEU A 9 8.44 0.96 8.69
CA LEU A 9 9.30 -0.11 9.19
C LEU A 9 9.80 -0.90 7.98
N THR A 10 11.11 -1.16 7.95
CA THR A 10 11.74 -1.87 6.84
C THR A 10 12.45 -3.10 7.35
N GLU A 11 12.20 -4.23 6.71
CA GLU A 11 12.85 -5.51 6.98
C GLU A 11 13.41 -6.03 5.67
N TYR A 12 14.62 -5.57 5.35
CA TYR A 12 15.24 -5.90 4.08
C TYR A 12 16.12 -7.15 4.19
N GLY A 13 15.79 -8.17 3.41
CA GLY A 13 16.65 -9.32 3.18
C GLY A 13 17.62 -9.08 2.02
N GLU A 14 18.42 -10.09 1.70
CA GLU A 14 19.27 -10.04 0.51
C GLU A 14 18.44 -9.92 -0.77
N ILE A 15 18.89 -9.05 -1.67
CA ILE A 15 18.28 -8.86 -3.00
C ILE A 15 19.26 -9.44 -4.02
N PRO A 16 18.89 -10.52 -4.72
CA PRO A 16 19.74 -11.08 -5.76
C PRO A 16 19.84 -10.09 -6.92
N PRO A 17 20.89 -10.18 -7.76
CA PRO A 17 20.93 -9.44 -9.02
C PRO A 17 19.71 -9.80 -9.86
N ILE A 18 18.93 -8.79 -10.22
CA ILE A 18 17.74 -8.91 -11.06
C ILE A 18 17.75 -7.81 -12.11
N ASP A 19 17.28 -8.12 -13.31
CA ASP A 19 16.99 -7.12 -14.33
C ASP A 19 15.60 -6.54 -14.09
N TYR A 20 15.49 -5.21 -14.08
CA TYR A 20 14.22 -4.53 -13.86
C TYR A 20 14.22 -3.12 -14.46
N PHE A 21 13.01 -2.59 -14.67
CA PHE A 21 12.82 -1.20 -15.07
C PHE A 21 12.54 -0.35 -13.84
N ALA A 22 13.53 0.42 -13.38
CA ALA A 22 13.43 1.22 -12.15
C ALA A 22 12.22 2.16 -12.12
N GLY A 23 11.91 2.82 -13.25
CA GLY A 23 10.75 3.71 -13.33
C GLY A 23 9.41 3.00 -13.12
N GLN A 24 9.27 1.78 -13.63
CA GLN A 24 8.07 0.97 -13.47
C GLN A 24 7.92 0.47 -12.03
N LEU A 25 8.98 -0.05 -11.41
CA LEU A 25 8.93 -0.46 -10.00
C LEU A 25 8.64 0.71 -9.06
N ASN A 26 9.22 1.88 -9.32
CA ASN A 26 8.87 3.09 -8.57
C ASN A 26 7.37 3.41 -8.66
N GLN A 27 6.76 3.27 -9.84
CA GLN A 27 5.32 3.46 -9.99
C GLN A 27 4.50 2.45 -9.19
N VAL A 28 4.92 1.17 -9.17
CA VAL A 28 4.30 0.12 -8.35
C VAL A 28 4.33 0.50 -6.86
N PHE A 29 5.52 0.84 -6.35
CA PHE A 29 5.67 1.18 -4.93
C PHE A 29 4.87 2.43 -4.56
N MET A 30 4.92 3.48 -5.39
CA MET A 30 4.17 4.70 -5.13
C MET A 30 2.66 4.43 -5.10
N ASN A 31 2.13 3.65 -6.03
CA ASN A 31 0.70 3.33 -6.07
C ASN A 31 0.25 2.55 -4.82
N ILE A 32 1.04 1.58 -4.36
CA ILE A 32 0.72 0.78 -3.16
C ILE A 32 0.88 1.63 -1.88
N LEU A 33 1.98 2.38 -1.75
CA LEU A 33 2.27 3.21 -0.57
C LEU A 33 1.25 4.34 -0.41
N THR A 34 0.85 5.02 -1.50
CA THR A 34 -0.20 6.04 -1.44
C THR A 34 -1.51 5.44 -0.97
N ASN A 35 -1.86 4.24 -1.42
CA ASN A 35 -3.08 3.56 -0.94
C ASN A 35 -3.01 3.19 0.55
N ALA A 36 -1.87 2.69 1.02
CA ALA A 36 -1.64 2.41 2.45
C ALA A 36 -1.77 3.68 3.30
N ILE A 37 -1.18 4.79 2.86
CA ILE A 37 -1.26 6.09 3.54
C ILE A 37 -2.70 6.59 3.60
N ASP A 38 -3.43 6.50 2.49
CA ASP A 38 -4.82 6.93 2.42
C ASP A 38 -5.75 6.09 3.32
N ALA A 39 -5.51 4.78 3.40
CA ALA A 39 -6.23 3.88 4.30
C ALA A 39 -6.03 4.28 5.78
N ILE A 40 -4.77 4.50 6.18
CA ILE A 40 -4.42 4.97 7.53
C ILE A 40 -5.07 6.34 7.82
N ASN A 41 -5.04 7.26 6.85
CA ASN A 41 -5.63 8.59 7.02
C ASN A 41 -7.16 8.56 7.13
N ASP A 42 -7.85 7.78 6.29
CA ASP A 42 -9.31 7.60 6.38
C ASP A 42 -9.69 7.01 7.75
N PHE A 43 -8.95 5.98 8.19
CA PHE A 43 -9.14 5.39 9.51
C PHE A 43 -8.96 6.43 10.64
N ASN A 44 -7.86 7.19 10.63
CA ASN A 44 -7.59 8.22 11.63
C ASN A 44 -8.65 9.34 11.64
N SER A 45 -9.17 9.72 10.46
CA SER A 45 -10.21 10.74 10.33
C SER A 45 -11.52 10.32 11.00
N ARG A 46 -11.85 9.01 10.95
CA ARG A 46 -13.07 8.43 11.54
C ARG A 46 -12.93 8.22 13.05
N PHE A 47 -11.74 7.89 13.54
CA PHE A 47 -11.51 7.50 14.94
C PHE A 47 -10.65 8.50 15.74
N LYS A 48 -10.85 9.81 15.52
CA LYS A 48 -10.06 10.99 15.97
C LYS A 48 -9.32 10.95 17.32
N PHE A 49 -9.70 10.11 18.28
CA PHE A 49 -9.18 10.14 19.65
C PHE A 49 -8.73 8.80 20.25
N ALA A 50 -8.95 7.65 19.60
CA ALA A 50 -8.73 6.35 20.27
C ALA A 50 -7.34 5.72 20.07
N LYS A 51 -6.62 6.05 18.99
CA LYS A 51 -5.55 5.16 18.48
C LYS A 51 -4.20 5.79 18.13
N ILE A 52 -4.03 7.12 18.25
CA ILE A 52 -2.69 7.75 18.20
C ILE A 52 -1.75 7.12 19.25
N LYS A 53 -2.30 6.64 20.37
CA LYS A 53 -1.57 5.90 21.42
C LYS A 53 -1.19 4.45 21.06
N LEU A 54 -1.82 3.84 20.05
CA LEU A 54 -1.66 2.41 19.74
C LEU A 54 -0.66 2.11 18.61
N ASN A 55 0.10 3.11 18.14
CA ASN A 55 1.15 2.91 17.12
C ASN A 55 0.66 2.24 15.83
N LEU A 56 -0.59 2.48 15.44
CA LEU A 56 -1.21 1.84 14.26
C LEU A 56 -0.92 2.57 12.94
N ASN A 57 -0.25 3.73 12.97
CA ASN A 57 0.19 4.43 11.77
C ASN A 57 1.51 3.84 11.28
N LYS A 58 1.49 2.57 10.88
CA LYS A 58 2.66 1.84 10.45
C LYS A 58 2.44 1.21 9.09
N VAL A 59 3.42 1.40 8.22
CA VAL A 59 3.57 0.62 7.00
C VAL A 59 4.86 -0.16 7.12
N THR A 60 4.77 -1.48 6.97
CA THR A 60 5.91 -2.38 7.01
C THR A 60 6.24 -2.83 5.59
N ILE A 61 7.49 -2.65 5.18
CA ILE A 61 8.02 -3.08 3.90
C ILE A 61 9.02 -4.21 4.16
N LYS A 62 8.81 -5.36 3.53
CA LYS A 62 9.69 -6.53 3.65
C LYS A 62 10.09 -7.03 2.28
N ASN A 63 11.32 -7.51 2.13
CA ASN A 63 11.67 -8.37 1.01
C ASN A 63 12.22 -9.72 1.48
N PHE A 64 11.90 -10.77 0.74
CA PHE A 64 12.35 -12.12 1.02
C PHE A 64 12.38 -12.95 -0.25
N ILE A 65 13.18 -14.01 -0.25
CA ILE A 65 13.18 -15.00 -1.32
C ILE A 65 12.24 -16.13 -0.94
N GLU A 66 11.31 -16.45 -1.83
CA GLU A 66 10.42 -17.60 -1.71
C GLU A 66 10.26 -18.23 -3.10
N ASN A 67 10.41 -19.54 -3.20
CA ASN A 67 10.32 -20.29 -4.46
C ASN A 67 11.22 -19.71 -5.58
N CYS A 68 12.46 -19.34 -5.24
CA CYS A 68 13.43 -18.73 -6.15
C CYS A 68 12.98 -17.38 -6.76
N GLN A 69 12.00 -16.71 -6.16
CA GLN A 69 11.53 -15.39 -6.59
C GLN A 69 11.75 -14.35 -5.49
N LEU A 70 12.17 -13.15 -5.88
CA LEU A 70 12.18 -11.99 -5.00
C LEU A 70 10.74 -11.54 -4.76
N LYS A 71 10.31 -11.57 -3.50
CA LYS A 71 9.02 -11.02 -3.08
C LYS A 71 9.22 -9.75 -2.29
N ILE A 72 8.39 -8.75 -2.57
CA ILE A 72 8.30 -7.51 -1.81
C ILE A 72 6.89 -7.42 -1.24
N SER A 73 6.79 -7.29 0.08
CA SER A 73 5.53 -7.16 0.80
C SER A 73 5.44 -5.76 1.40
N ILE A 74 4.31 -5.09 1.18
CA ILE A 74 3.97 -3.79 1.78
C ILE A 74 2.68 -4.00 2.55
N ALA A 75 2.72 -3.79 3.86
CA ALA A 75 1.59 -4.02 4.75
C ALA A 75 1.32 -2.78 5.61
N ASP A 76 0.12 -2.23 5.51
CA ASP A 76 -0.38 -1.22 6.45
C ASP A 76 -1.16 -1.88 7.60
N HIS A 77 -1.33 -1.14 8.70
CA HIS A 77 -2.12 -1.55 9.86
C HIS A 77 -3.54 -0.93 9.85
N ASP A 78 -4.25 -0.98 8.72
CA ASP A 78 -5.67 -0.63 8.65
C ASP A 78 -6.58 -1.86 8.91
N LYS A 79 -7.90 -1.63 8.97
CA LYS A 79 -8.98 -2.64 9.04
C LYS A 79 -8.98 -3.63 7.87
N GLY A 80 -8.17 -3.40 6.84
CA GLY A 80 -8.14 -4.16 5.61
C GLY A 80 -9.34 -3.87 4.69
N MET A 81 -9.56 -4.79 3.75
CA MET A 81 -10.57 -4.66 2.70
C MET A 81 -11.69 -5.68 2.89
N SER A 82 -12.92 -5.30 2.54
CA SER A 82 -14.03 -6.25 2.44
C SER A 82 -13.78 -7.26 1.32
N GLU A 83 -14.43 -8.43 1.38
CA GLU A 83 -14.30 -9.44 0.31
C GLU A 83 -14.71 -8.87 -1.05
N GLU A 84 -15.81 -8.12 -1.12
CA GLU A 84 -16.22 -7.47 -2.38
C GLU A 84 -15.14 -6.52 -2.92
N THR A 85 -14.53 -5.72 -2.04
CA THR A 85 -13.43 -4.82 -2.41
C THR A 85 -12.25 -5.61 -2.97
N LYS A 86 -11.83 -6.71 -2.30
CA LYS A 86 -10.70 -7.55 -2.75
C LYS A 86 -10.89 -8.12 -4.16
N HIS A 87 -12.12 -8.43 -4.56
CA HIS A 87 -12.40 -8.93 -5.90
C HIS A 87 -12.28 -7.84 -6.98
N LYS A 88 -12.51 -6.58 -6.61
CA LYS A 88 -12.58 -5.43 -7.54
C LYS A 88 -11.35 -4.52 -7.49
N ILE A 89 -10.43 -4.68 -6.53
CA ILE A 89 -9.32 -3.72 -6.34
C ILE A 89 -8.40 -3.55 -7.55
N PHE A 90 -8.38 -4.53 -8.45
CA PHE A 90 -7.59 -4.50 -9.67
C PHE A 90 -8.39 -4.03 -10.89
N ASP A 91 -9.70 -3.83 -10.75
CA ASP A 91 -10.55 -3.32 -11.82
C ASP A 91 -10.20 -1.86 -12.11
N HIS A 92 -10.13 -1.52 -13.41
CA HIS A 92 -9.87 -0.15 -13.83
C HIS A 92 -10.93 0.80 -13.28
N LEU A 93 -10.49 1.93 -12.74
CA LEU A 93 -11.33 3.00 -12.20
C LEU A 93 -12.10 2.62 -10.92
N PHE A 94 -11.95 1.41 -10.40
CA PHE A 94 -12.58 1.04 -9.13
C PHE A 94 -11.92 1.80 -7.97
N THR A 95 -12.72 2.44 -7.13
CA THR A 95 -12.24 3.09 -5.92
C THR A 95 -13.31 3.13 -4.84
N THR A 96 -12.89 2.99 -3.58
CA THR A 96 -13.74 3.20 -2.39
C THR A 96 -13.58 4.62 -1.83
N LYS A 97 -12.70 5.45 -2.43
CA LYS A 97 -12.47 6.84 -2.04
C LYS A 97 -13.62 7.71 -2.55
N TYR A 98 -13.87 8.82 -1.87
CA TYR A 98 -14.86 9.81 -2.32
C TYR A 98 -14.51 10.37 -3.70
N VAL A 99 -15.54 10.81 -4.44
CA VAL A 99 -15.40 11.43 -5.76
C VAL A 99 -14.37 12.56 -5.70
N GLY A 100 -13.40 12.53 -6.63
CA GLY A 100 -12.30 13.49 -6.70
C GLY A 100 -11.05 13.15 -5.88
N ASN A 101 -11.10 12.16 -4.98
CA ASN A 101 -9.96 11.75 -4.14
C ASN A 101 -9.27 10.45 -4.59
N GLY A 102 -9.76 9.80 -5.65
CA GLY A 102 -9.18 8.58 -6.18
C GLY A 102 -9.47 8.44 -7.67
N THR A 103 -8.44 8.17 -8.46
CA THR A 103 -8.57 7.85 -9.89
C THR A 103 -8.98 6.39 -10.13
N GLY A 104 -8.81 5.52 -9.13
CA GLY A 104 -9.03 4.08 -9.27
C GLY A 104 -8.04 3.39 -10.22
N LEU A 105 -6.91 4.04 -10.54
CA LEU A 105 -5.93 3.51 -11.50
C LEU A 105 -4.68 2.93 -10.84
N GLY A 106 -4.35 3.32 -9.61
CA GLY A 106 -3.06 3.00 -9.00
C GLY A 106 -2.78 1.49 -8.91
N ILE A 107 -3.69 0.72 -8.31
CA ILE A 107 -3.49 -0.73 -8.11
C ILE A 107 -3.60 -1.51 -9.43
N ALA A 108 -4.45 -1.07 -10.36
CA ALA A 108 -4.50 -1.64 -11.70
C ALA A 108 -3.16 -1.47 -12.46
N ILE A 109 -2.58 -0.27 -12.44
CA ILE A 109 -1.25 -0.01 -13.04
C ILE A 109 -0.17 -0.84 -12.34
N ALA A 110 -0.22 -0.94 -11.01
CA ALA A 110 0.76 -1.73 -10.26
C ALA A 110 0.71 -3.21 -10.67
N ARG A 111 -0.48 -3.77 -10.83
CA ARG A 111 -0.67 -5.14 -11.33
C ARG A 111 -0.16 -5.30 -12.76
N GLN A 112 -0.51 -4.37 -13.66
CA GLN A 112 -0.08 -4.41 -15.06
C GLN A 112 1.44 -4.35 -15.22
N ILE A 113 2.15 -3.68 -14.32
CA ILE A 113 3.62 -3.63 -14.34
C ILE A 113 4.26 -4.94 -13.87
N VAL A 114 3.60 -5.65 -12.96
CA VAL A 114 4.13 -6.88 -12.33
C VAL A 114 3.78 -8.14 -13.13
N GLU A 115 2.67 -8.13 -13.87
CA GLU A 115 2.26 -9.19 -14.83
C GLU A 115 3.01 -9.10 -16.16
#